data_AF-A0A074TJG6-F1
#
_entry.id   AF-A0A074TJG6-F1
#
_cell.length_a   1.000
_cell.length_b   1.000
_cell.length_c   1.000
_cell.angle_alpha   90.00
_cell.angle_beta   90.00
_cell.angle_gamma   90.00
#
_symmetry.space_group_name_H-M   'P 1'
#
loop_
_entity.id
_entity.type
_entity.pdbx_description
1 polymer ?
#
loop_
_entity_poly.entity_id
_entity_poly.type
_entity_poly.pdbx_seq_one_letter_code
_entity_poly.pdbx_strand_id
1 'polypeptide(L)'
;MCEDFDEDFCQCPRCSGWGEIDCHCGGDLCVCENYGQASCPLCHGEGEVSEALYEKYLETQRENAQLFAEACAKIEAEKQQSN
;
A
#
# COMPACT_ATOMS: atom_id res chain seq x y z
N MET A 1 -10.18 10.13 3.08
CA MET A 1 -10.71 11.49 3.31
C MET A 1 -9.97 12.01 4.51
N CYS A 2 -9.17 13.06 4.34
CA CYS A 2 -8.61 13.80 5.47
C CYS A 2 -9.73 14.72 5.94
N GLU A 3 -10.63 14.21 6.79
CA GLU A 3 -11.76 14.99 7.29
C GLU A 3 -11.73 15.01 8.82
N ASP A 4 -11.77 16.23 9.34
CA ASP A 4 -12.34 16.62 10.65
C ASP A 4 -11.60 16.28 11.94
N PHE A 5 -10.28 16.47 12.01
CA PHE A 5 -9.65 16.86 13.28
C PHE A 5 -8.64 17.99 13.01
N ASP A 6 -8.70 19.03 13.84
CA ASP A 6 -7.66 20.06 13.89
C ASP A 6 -6.28 19.37 13.90
N GLU A 7 -5.37 19.75 12.99
CA GLU A 7 -3.94 19.36 12.89
C GLU A 7 -3.54 18.62 11.58
N ASP A 8 -2.31 18.88 11.13
CA ASP A 8 -1.71 18.64 9.80
C ASP A 8 -1.55 17.16 9.36
N PHE A 9 -2.43 16.27 9.83
CA PHE A 9 -2.30 14.83 9.71
C PHE A 9 -3.53 14.18 9.05
N CYS A 10 -3.25 13.21 8.17
CA CYS A 10 -4.20 12.35 7.52
C CYS A 10 -4.06 10.92 8.05
N GLN A 11 -5.17 10.19 8.12
CA GLN A 11 -5.14 8.76 8.41
C GLN A 11 -4.23 8.02 7.42
N CYS A 12 -3.34 7.16 7.93
CA CYS A 12 -2.38 6.44 7.10
C CYS A 12 -3.11 5.56 6.06
N PRO A 13 -2.89 5.78 4.75
CA PRO A 13 -3.64 5.10 3.70
C PRO A 13 -3.19 3.66 3.47
N ARG A 14 -2.07 3.24 4.09
CA ARG A 14 -1.54 1.88 3.97
C ARG A 14 -2.12 0.92 5.01
N CYS A 15 -2.16 1.34 6.27
CA CYS A 15 -2.69 0.52 7.36
C CYS A 15 -4.05 1.00 7.84
N SER A 16 -4.70 1.94 7.15
CA SER A 16 -6.04 2.44 7.52
C SER A 16 -6.14 2.92 8.97
N GLY A 17 -5.08 3.54 9.50
CA GLY A 17 -5.07 4.01 10.90
C GLY A 17 -4.63 2.99 11.96
N TRP A 18 -4.44 1.71 11.61
CA TRP A 18 -4.14 0.67 12.59
C TRP A 18 -2.71 0.73 13.17
N GLY A 19 -1.80 1.44 12.52
CA GLY A 19 -0.38 1.49 12.92
C GLY A 19 0.42 0.22 12.61
N GLU A 20 -0.25 -0.91 12.41
CA GLU A 20 0.34 -2.21 12.07
C GLU A 20 -0.21 -2.78 10.76
N ILE A 21 0.53 -3.72 10.17
CA ILE A 21 0.11 -4.50 9.01
C ILE A 21 0.42 -5.98 9.26
N ASP A 22 -0.34 -6.85 8.59
CA ASP A 22 0.00 -8.25 8.51
C ASP A 22 1.33 -8.40 7.76
N CYS A 23 2.31 -8.93 8.46
CA CYS A 23 3.60 -9.26 7.92
C CYS A 23 3.46 -10.52 7.08
N HIS A 24 3.55 -10.35 5.75
CA HIS A 24 3.31 -11.36 4.72
C HIS A 24 3.49 -12.81 5.17
N CYS A 25 2.40 -13.40 5.67
CA CYS A 25 2.35 -14.82 5.95
C CYS A 25 2.19 -15.54 4.61
N GLY A 26 3.13 -16.41 4.27
CA GLY A 26 3.05 -17.28 3.09
C GLY A 26 2.10 -18.44 3.34
N GLY A 27 0.83 -18.17 3.64
CA GLY A 27 -0.11 -19.15 4.17
C GLY A 27 0.14 -19.42 5.65
N ASP A 28 0.43 -20.67 6.02
CA ASP A 28 0.61 -21.11 7.42
C ASP A 28 1.94 -20.66 8.06
N LEU A 29 2.84 -20.05 7.28
CA LEU A 29 4.14 -19.56 7.75
C LEU A 29 4.17 -18.04 7.79
N CYS A 30 4.03 -17.47 8.99
CA CYS A 30 4.35 -16.08 9.24
C CYS A 30 5.85 -15.95 9.51
N VAL A 31 6.57 -15.21 8.66
CA VAL A 31 8.04 -15.09 8.70
C VAL A 31 8.51 -14.09 9.78
N CYS A 32 7.59 -13.45 10.48
CA CYS A 32 7.88 -12.30 11.33
C CYS A 32 7.63 -12.62 12.79
N GLU A 33 8.54 -12.17 13.66
CA GLU A 33 8.34 -12.14 15.11
C GLU A 33 7.12 -11.24 15.41
N ASN A 34 6.35 -11.54 16.48
CA ASN A 34 5.08 -10.89 16.84
C ASN A 34 3.80 -11.40 16.11
N TYR A 35 3.56 -12.72 16.12
CA TYR A 35 2.31 -13.33 15.64
C TYR A 35 1.87 -12.93 14.21
N GLY A 36 2.84 -12.58 13.35
CA GLY A 36 2.56 -12.15 11.98
C GLY A 36 2.16 -10.69 11.84
N GLN A 37 2.36 -9.84 12.85
CA GLN A 37 2.14 -8.39 12.77
C GLN A 37 3.47 -7.63 12.74
N ALA A 38 3.55 -6.60 11.91
CA ALA A 38 4.67 -5.68 11.85
C ALA A 38 4.19 -4.23 11.83
N SER A 39 4.99 -3.31 12.37
CA SER A 39 4.70 -1.87 12.27
C SER A 39 4.55 -1.47 10.80
N CYS A 40 3.52 -0.68 10.51
CA CYS A 40 3.25 -0.20 9.16
C CYS A 40 4.48 0.58 8.65
N PRO A 41 5.12 0.18 7.54
CA PRO A 41 6.33 0.85 7.07
C PRO A 41 6.10 2.25 6.49
N LEU A 42 4.85 2.69 6.38
CA LEU A 42 4.51 4.03 5.89
C LEU A 42 4.38 5.04 7.04
N CYS A 43 3.61 4.72 8.08
CA CYS A 43 3.44 5.58 9.25
C CYS A 43 4.30 5.17 10.46
N HIS A 44 5.09 4.10 10.33
CA HIS A 44 5.99 3.59 11.36
C HIS A 44 5.35 3.24 12.71
N GLY A 45 4.04 2.97 12.73
CA GLY A 45 3.32 2.66 13.97
C GLY A 45 2.32 3.73 14.38
N GLU A 46 2.41 4.95 13.84
CA GLU A 46 1.63 6.11 14.32
C GLU A 46 0.16 6.08 13.88
N GLY A 47 -0.18 5.30 12.86
CA GLY A 47 -1.55 5.27 12.30
C GLY A 47 -1.91 6.51 11.45
N GLU A 48 -1.13 7.57 11.53
CA GLU A 48 -1.31 8.81 10.76
C GLU A 48 -0.06 9.18 9.95
N VAL A 49 -0.24 10.04 8.96
CA VAL A 49 0.82 10.57 8.09
C VAL A 49 0.52 12.03 7.77
N SER A 50 1.52 12.81 7.38
CA SER A 50 1.28 14.15 6.84
C SER A 50 0.47 14.10 5.53
N GLU A 51 -0.25 15.18 5.24
CA GLU A 51 -0.98 15.34 3.98
C GLU A 51 -0.06 15.14 2.76
N ALA A 52 1.14 15.72 2.77
CA ALA A 52 2.11 15.55 1.69
C ALA A 52 2.51 14.08 1.45
N LEU A 53 2.67 13.29 2.52
CA LEU A 53 2.98 11.87 2.40
C LEU A 53 1.76 11.06 1.92
N TYR A 54 0.56 11.44 2.36
CA TYR A 54 -0.69 10.87 1.89
C TYR A 54 -0.88 11.07 0.39
N GLU A 55 -0.72 12.31 -0.10
CA GLU A 55 -0.83 12.66 -1.52
C GLU A 55 0.17 11.89 -2.37
N LYS A 56 1.44 11.85 -1.94
CA LYS A 56 2.51 11.10 -2.62
C LYS A 56 2.20 9.62 -2.72
N TYR A 57 1.63 9.02 -1.67
CA TYR A 57 1.22 7.62 -1.69
C TYR A 57 0.14 7.37 -2.76
N LEU A 58 -0.87 8.25 -2.84
CA LEU A 58 -1.94 8.11 -3.84
C LEU A 58 -1.44 8.32 -5.27
N GLU A 59 -0.54 9.27 -5.50
CA GLU A 59 0.13 9.45 -6.79
C GLU A 59 0.88 8.18 -7.22
N THR A 60 1.72 7.66 -6.33
CA THR A 60 2.48 6.42 -6.58
C THR A 60 1.56 5.24 -6.91
N GLN A 61 0.42 5.11 -6.21
CA GLN A 61 -0.54 4.04 -6.50
C GLN A 61 -1.21 4.19 -7.87
N ARG A 62 -1.49 5.42 -8.30
CA ARG A 62 -2.02 5.68 -9.66
C ARG A 62 -0.99 5.32 -10.73
N GLU A 63 0.26 5.70 -10.54
CA GLU A 63 1.36 5.37 -11.46
C GLU A 63 1.57 3.85 -11.56
N ASN A 64 1.64 3.17 -10.42
CA ASN A 64 1.80 1.71 -10.38
C ASN A 64 0.64 0.99 -11.07
N ALA A 65 -0.60 1.46 -10.88
CA ALA A 65 -1.77 0.90 -11.55
C ALA A 65 -1.69 1.08 -13.08
N GLN A 66 -1.22 2.23 -13.56
CA GLN A 66 -1.00 2.47 -14.99
C GLN A 66 0.08 1.55 -15.56
N LEU A 67 1.24 1.47 -14.91
CA LEU A 67 2.34 0.60 -15.33
C LEU A 67 1.92 -0.87 -15.35
N PHE A 68 1.14 -1.31 -14.37
CA PHE A 68 0.61 -2.67 -14.32
C PHE A 68 -0.37 -2.94 -15.47
N ALA A 69 -1.29 -2.01 -15.74
CA ALA A 69 -2.23 -2.14 -16.85
C ALA A 69 -1.50 -2.23 -18.21
N GLU A 70 -0.48 -1.41 -18.42
CA GLU A 70 0.37 -1.47 -19.62
C GLU A 70 1.12 -2.80 -19.74
N ALA A 71 1.68 -3.31 -18.65
CA ALA A 71 2.36 -4.60 -18.62
C ALA A 71 1.40 -5.75 -18.95
N CYS A 72 0.19 -5.74 -18.37
CA CYS A 72 -0.85 -6.71 -18.70
C CYS A 72 -1.22 -6.68 -20.18
N ALA A 73 -1.42 -5.49 -20.77
CA ALA A 73 -1.74 -5.35 -22.19
C ALA A 73 -0.62 -5.88 -23.10
N LYS A 74 0.64 -5.64 -22.76
CA LYS A 74 1.80 -6.19 -23.50
C LYS A 74 1.83 -7.71 -23.45
N ILE A 75 1.66 -8.29 -22.26
CA ILE A 75 1.63 -9.75 -22.06
C ILE A 75 0.47 -10.37 -22.85
N GLU A 76 -0.69 -9.73 -22.89
CA GLU A 76 -1.84 -10.21 -23.66
C GLU A 76 -1.56 -10.18 -25.17
N ALA A 77 -0.98 -9.09 -25.67
CA ALA A 77 -0.59 -8.99 -27.09
C ALA A 77 0.45 -10.06 -27.47
N GLU A 78 1.44 -10.33 -26.62
CA GLU A 78 2.43 -11.40 -26.83
C GLU A 78 1.78 -12.79 -26.86
N LYS A 79 0.81 -13.05 -25.97
CA LYS A 79 0.04 -14.31 -25.97
C LYS A 79 -0.78 -14.48 -27.25
N GLN A 80 -1.38 -13.40 -27.75
CA GLN A 80 -2.15 -13.42 -29.00
C GLN A 80 -1.28 -13.61 -30.25
N GLN A 81 -0.01 -13.18 -30.22
CA GLN A 81 0.94 -13.40 -31.31
C GLN A 81 1.55 -14.81 -31.33
N SER A 82 1.48 -15.53 -30.20
CA SER A 82 2.06 -16.87 -30.04
C SER A 82 1.06 -18.02 -30.29
N ASN A 83 -0.18 -17.68 -30.67
CA ASN A 83 -1.31 -18.60 -30.88
C ASN A 83 -1.79 -18.51 -32.33
#